data_AF-A0A6J5F923-F1
#
_entry.id   AF-A0A6J5F923-F1
#
_cell.length_a   1.000
_cell.length_b   1.000
_cell.length_c   1.000
_cell.angle_alpha   90.00
_cell.angle_beta   90.00
_cell.angle_gamma   90.00
#
_symmetry.space_group_name_H-M   'P 1'
#
loop_
_entity.id
_entity.type
_entity.pdbx_description
1 polymer ?
#
loop_
_entity_poly.entity_id
_entity_poly.type
_entity_poly.pdbx_seq_one_letter_code
_entity_poly.pdbx_strand_id
1 'polypeptide(L)'
;MHLEEQGQSWSQLVPAGSGAGARPAALEQAVNEGIRHHGLPTGTRAALNQAFGFRLQGDTKIVRLMPDLQEHKDLLKDLPEELDHRYRSSVKRLLVYLEERGQSWSQLVPAGSSGAGARPAALEQAINEGIRHHGLQTSTRAALNQAFGFRLQGDIHRAPDLQEHKDLRKVLPEELNKVYRSSINRFLAHLEEQGQSWSQLVPAGSGVGAHPAALEQAVNEGIRHHGLQPNTRAAINRAFGFKLQSNAEKRGS
;
A
#
# COMPACT_ATOMS: atom_id res chain seq x y z
N MET A 1 -4.95 -6.01 20.73
CA MET A 1 -4.48 -4.64 20.98
C MET A 1 -4.69 -3.74 19.72
N HIS A 2 -5.81 -3.90 18.99
CA HIS A 2 -6.09 -3.16 17.74
C HIS A 2 -7.49 -2.52 17.72
N LEU A 3 -8.33 -2.76 18.73
CA LEU A 3 -9.68 -2.16 18.81
C LEU A 3 -9.66 -0.75 19.43
N GLU A 4 -8.66 -0.44 20.26
CA GLU A 4 -8.52 0.89 20.88
C GLU A 4 -7.99 1.97 19.90
N GLU A 5 -7.29 1.59 18.82
CA GLU A 5 -6.81 2.54 17.82
C GLU A 5 -7.92 3.15 16.95
N GLN A 6 -9.13 2.57 16.96
CA GLN A 6 -10.31 3.13 16.29
C GLN A 6 -11.17 4.01 17.21
N GLY A 7 -10.74 4.28 18.45
CA GLY A 7 -11.49 5.12 19.40
C GLY A 7 -12.82 4.52 19.89
N GLN A 8 -13.07 3.24 19.60
CA GLN A 8 -14.27 2.53 20.04
C GLN A 8 -14.01 1.81 21.37
N SER A 9 -14.79 2.13 22.39
CA SER A 9 -14.65 1.46 23.69
C SER A 9 -15.34 0.10 23.69
N TRP A 10 -14.87 -0.82 24.54
CA TRP A 10 -15.50 -2.13 24.70
C TRP A 10 -16.98 -2.03 25.08
N SER A 11 -17.36 -1.02 25.87
CA SER A 11 -18.75 -0.75 26.25
C SER A 11 -19.64 -0.29 25.09
N GLN A 12 -19.06 0.26 24.01
CA GLN A 12 -19.78 0.59 22.77
C GLN A 12 -19.97 -0.64 21.88
N LEU A 13 -19.01 -1.57 21.89
CA LEU A 13 -19.05 -2.79 21.10
C LEU A 13 -19.92 -3.88 21.75
N VAL A 14 -19.94 -3.95 23.08
CA VAL A 14 -20.69 -4.92 23.89
C VAL A 14 -21.51 -4.16 24.92
N PRO A 15 -22.82 -3.95 24.68
CA PRO A 15 -23.72 -3.30 25.63
C PRO A 15 -23.74 -4.06 26.97
N ALA A 16 -23.84 -3.31 28.07
CA ALA A 16 -23.97 -3.88 29.41
C ALA A 16 -25.20 -4.81 29.49
N GLY A 17 -25.00 -6.04 29.96
CA GLY A 17 -26.03 -7.09 29.99
C GLY A 17 -25.98 -8.09 28.83
N SER A 18 -25.02 -7.95 27.89
CA SER A 18 -24.76 -8.96 26.85
C SER A 18 -24.14 -10.22 27.48
N GLY A 19 -24.99 -11.18 27.86
CA GLY A 19 -24.58 -12.47 28.40
C GLY A 19 -24.11 -13.47 27.33
N ALA A 20 -23.70 -14.66 27.78
CA ALA A 20 -23.41 -15.78 26.88
C ALA A 20 -24.62 -16.08 25.98
N GLY A 21 -24.39 -16.19 24.67
CA GLY A 21 -25.40 -16.33 23.64
C GLY A 21 -25.77 -15.02 22.93
N ALA A 22 -25.30 -13.87 23.41
CA ALA A 22 -25.55 -12.57 22.78
C ALA A 22 -24.83 -12.44 21.43
N ARG A 23 -25.41 -11.61 20.56
CA ARG A 23 -24.86 -11.22 19.25
C ARG A 23 -24.77 -9.69 19.20
N PRO A 24 -23.73 -9.08 19.79
CA PRO A 24 -23.58 -7.64 19.80
C PRO A 24 -23.29 -7.17 18.37
N ALA A 25 -24.23 -6.47 17.74
CA ALA A 25 -24.15 -6.09 16.33
C ALA A 25 -22.93 -5.21 16.03
N ALA A 26 -22.59 -4.29 16.94
CA ALA A 26 -21.42 -3.42 16.82
C ALA A 26 -20.10 -4.23 16.85
N LEU A 27 -19.98 -5.19 17.77
CA LEU A 27 -18.84 -6.12 17.79
C LEU A 27 -18.76 -6.96 16.52
N GLU A 28 -19.89 -7.48 16.03
CA GLU A 28 -19.90 -8.28 14.80
C GLU A 28 -19.44 -7.48 13.59
N GLN A 29 -19.90 -6.23 13.47
CA GLN A 29 -19.48 -5.32 12.41
C GLN A 29 -17.98 -5.03 12.50
N ALA A 30 -17.47 -4.67 13.69
CA ALA A 30 -16.05 -4.38 13.89
C ALA A 30 -15.16 -5.60 13.59
N VAL A 31 -15.58 -6.80 13.98
CA VAL A 31 -14.84 -8.04 13.69
C VAL A 31 -14.90 -8.36 12.19
N ASN A 32 -16.03 -8.15 11.53
CA ASN A 32 -16.14 -8.35 10.08
C ASN A 32 -15.29 -7.35 9.29
N GLU A 33 -15.31 -6.09 9.68
CA GLU A 33 -14.49 -5.03 9.08
C GLU A 33 -13.01 -5.30 9.31
N GLY A 34 -12.63 -5.68 10.54
CA GLY A 34 -11.27 -6.04 10.85
C GLY A 34 -10.77 -7.29 10.09
N ILE A 35 -11.63 -8.28 9.87
CA ILE A 35 -11.30 -9.46 9.05
C ILE A 35 -11.19 -9.09 7.56
N ARG A 36 -12.04 -8.19 7.05
CA ARG A 36 -12.01 -7.79 5.64
C ARG A 36 -10.90 -6.81 5.28
N HIS A 37 -10.65 -5.84 6.14
CA HIS A 37 -9.86 -4.66 5.79
C HIS A 37 -8.62 -4.49 6.68
N HIS A 38 -8.60 -5.07 7.88
CA HIS A 38 -7.48 -4.83 8.82
C HIS A 38 -6.69 -6.09 9.17
N GLY A 39 -6.81 -7.15 8.37
CA GLY A 39 -5.99 -8.35 8.49
C GLY A 39 -6.24 -9.18 9.74
N LEU A 40 -7.38 -9.03 10.42
CA LEU A 40 -7.75 -9.94 11.50
C LEU A 40 -7.85 -11.37 10.96
N PRO A 41 -7.26 -12.36 11.66
CA PRO A 41 -7.40 -13.75 11.29
C PRO A 41 -8.87 -14.16 11.20
N THR A 42 -9.24 -14.96 10.20
CA THR A 42 -10.62 -15.47 10.04
C THR A 42 -11.10 -16.27 11.26
N GLY A 43 -10.17 -16.84 12.03
CA GLY A 43 -10.42 -17.53 13.30
C GLY A 43 -10.78 -16.62 14.47
N THR A 44 -10.62 -15.29 14.34
CA THR A 44 -10.92 -14.31 15.40
C THR A 44 -12.38 -14.41 15.86
N ARG A 45 -13.32 -14.69 14.93
CA ARG A 45 -14.73 -14.93 15.29
C ARG A 45 -14.91 -16.14 16.20
N ALA A 46 -14.28 -17.26 15.85
CA ALA A 46 -14.38 -18.48 16.65
C ALA A 46 -13.76 -18.29 18.04
N ALA A 47 -12.63 -17.59 18.12
CA ALA A 47 -11.97 -17.27 19.37
C ALA A 47 -12.85 -16.38 20.27
N LEU A 48 -13.50 -15.35 19.72
CA LEU A 48 -14.41 -14.48 20.47
C LEU A 48 -15.69 -15.21 20.91
N ASN A 49 -16.26 -16.05 20.04
CA ASN A 49 -17.40 -16.89 20.40
C ASN A 49 -17.06 -17.86 21.53
N GLN A 50 -15.85 -18.44 21.52
CA GLN A 50 -15.39 -19.37 22.55
C GLN A 50 -15.06 -18.66 23.88
N ALA A 51 -14.37 -17.51 23.82
CA ALA A 51 -13.91 -16.80 25.01
C ALA A 51 -15.04 -16.10 25.77
N PHE A 52 -16.04 -15.58 25.06
CA PHE A 52 -17.09 -14.74 25.64
C PHE A 52 -18.51 -15.33 25.47
N GLY A 53 -18.63 -16.50 24.84
CA GLY A 53 -19.91 -17.14 24.59
C GLY A 53 -20.77 -16.44 23.54
N PHE A 54 -20.22 -15.53 22.74
CA PHE A 54 -20.97 -14.82 21.70
C PHE A 54 -21.38 -15.73 20.53
N ARG A 55 -22.36 -15.28 19.74
CA ARG A 55 -22.81 -15.92 18.49
C ARG A 55 -22.55 -15.04 17.26
N LEU A 56 -21.31 -14.59 17.09
CA LEU A 56 -20.89 -13.86 15.89
C LEU A 56 -20.88 -14.83 14.71
N GLN A 57 -21.76 -14.63 13.72
CA GLN A 57 -21.90 -15.49 12.54
C GLN A 57 -21.02 -14.99 11.38
N GLY A 58 -20.64 -13.72 11.46
CA GLY A 58 -19.98 -13.03 10.36
C GLY A 58 -20.99 -12.57 9.33
N ASP A 59 -20.60 -11.59 8.53
CA ASP A 59 -21.48 -11.07 7.49
C ASP A 59 -21.64 -12.16 6.43
N THR A 60 -22.86 -12.69 6.29
CA THR A 60 -23.26 -13.56 5.19
C THR A 60 -23.47 -12.79 3.89
N LYS A 61 -23.17 -11.48 3.88
CA LYS A 61 -22.90 -10.76 2.63
C LYS A 61 -21.78 -11.51 1.93
N ILE A 62 -22.22 -12.32 0.97
CA ILE A 62 -21.45 -13.15 0.07
C ILE A 62 -20.13 -12.43 -0.18
N VAL A 63 -19.03 -12.95 0.39
CA VAL A 63 -17.70 -12.52 -0.03
C VAL A 63 -17.74 -12.67 -1.53
N ARG A 64 -17.67 -11.56 -2.27
CA ARG A 64 -17.77 -11.61 -3.71
C ARG A 64 -16.55 -12.37 -4.18
N LEU A 65 -16.73 -13.66 -4.41
CA LEU A 65 -15.61 -14.52 -4.73
C LEU A 65 -15.18 -14.26 -6.16
N MET A 66 -16.07 -13.81 -7.04
CA MET A 66 -15.79 -13.61 -8.47
C MET A 66 -15.97 -12.16 -8.90
N PRO A 67 -15.13 -11.67 -9.82
CA PRO A 67 -15.34 -10.39 -10.44
C PRO A 67 -16.63 -10.39 -11.29
N ASP A 68 -17.29 -9.23 -11.40
CA ASP A 68 -18.48 -9.07 -12.25
C ASP A 68 -18.17 -8.32 -13.55
N LEU A 69 -17.12 -7.48 -13.59
CA LEU A 69 -16.71 -6.83 -14.84
C LEU A 69 -16.28 -7.90 -15.84
N GLN A 70 -16.79 -7.75 -17.07
CA GLN A 70 -16.54 -8.69 -18.14
C GLN A 70 -15.04 -8.78 -18.46
N GLU A 71 -14.34 -7.64 -18.48
CA GLU A 71 -12.89 -7.58 -18.65
C GLU A 71 -12.14 -8.48 -17.64
N HIS A 72 -12.53 -8.43 -16.36
CA HIS A 72 -11.90 -9.24 -15.33
C HIS A 72 -12.26 -10.73 -15.43
N LYS A 73 -13.47 -11.06 -15.91
CA LYS A 73 -13.85 -12.44 -16.20
C LYS A 73 -13.03 -12.99 -17.36
N ASP A 74 -12.80 -12.20 -18.39
CA ASP A 74 -12.01 -12.59 -19.56
C ASP A 74 -10.55 -12.79 -19.17
N LEU A 75 -9.98 -11.87 -18.37
CA LEU A 75 -8.64 -12.04 -17.80
C LEU A 75 -8.46 -13.32 -17.00
N LEU A 76 -9.48 -13.76 -16.25
CA LEU A 76 -9.43 -15.02 -15.52
C LEU A 76 -9.49 -16.25 -16.42
N LYS A 77 -10.22 -16.17 -17.54
CA LYS A 77 -10.26 -17.24 -18.54
C LYS A 77 -8.93 -17.34 -19.29
N ASP A 78 -8.31 -16.21 -19.57
CA ASP A 78 -7.06 -16.12 -20.33
C ASP A 78 -5.81 -16.41 -19.48
N LEU A 79 -5.96 -16.74 -18.19
CA LEU A 79 -4.84 -17.14 -17.34
C LEU A 79 -4.21 -18.44 -17.84
N PRO A 80 -2.86 -18.54 -17.87
CA PRO A 80 -2.15 -19.74 -18.32
C PRO A 80 -2.64 -21.01 -17.62
N GLU A 81 -3.02 -22.05 -18.36
CA GLU A 81 -3.58 -23.30 -17.80
C GLU A 81 -2.72 -23.89 -16.67
N GLU A 82 -1.40 -23.85 -16.86
CA GLU A 82 -0.38 -24.36 -15.92
C GLU A 82 -0.19 -23.48 -14.67
N LEU A 83 -0.83 -22.32 -14.59
CA LEU A 83 -0.73 -21.42 -13.44
C LEU A 83 -1.33 -22.09 -12.20
N ASP A 84 -0.52 -22.19 -11.14
CA ASP A 84 -0.91 -22.82 -9.89
C ASP A 84 -2.24 -22.24 -9.33
N HIS A 85 -3.06 -23.14 -8.77
CA HIS A 85 -4.37 -22.81 -8.22
C HIS A 85 -4.33 -21.69 -7.16
N ARG A 86 -3.25 -21.58 -6.38
CA ARG A 86 -3.09 -20.51 -5.38
C ARG A 86 -2.89 -19.17 -6.07
N TYR A 87 -2.11 -19.12 -7.15
CA TYR A 87 -1.92 -17.91 -7.94
C TYR A 87 -3.19 -17.49 -8.67
N ARG A 88 -3.93 -18.45 -9.24
CA ARG A 88 -5.28 -18.18 -9.77
C ARG A 88 -6.20 -17.57 -8.71
N SER A 89 -6.15 -18.08 -7.48
CA SER A 89 -6.91 -17.52 -6.35
C SER A 89 -6.45 -16.09 -5.98
N SER A 90 -5.14 -15.82 -5.97
CA SER A 90 -4.60 -14.48 -5.71
C SER A 90 -5.00 -13.47 -6.78
N VAL A 91 -4.93 -13.82 -8.07
CA VAL A 91 -5.39 -12.96 -9.17
C VAL A 91 -6.88 -12.68 -9.04
N LYS A 92 -7.69 -13.71 -8.79
CA LYS A 92 -9.13 -13.59 -8.56
C LYS A 92 -9.47 -12.60 -7.44
N ARG A 93 -8.78 -12.69 -6.29
CA ARG A 93 -8.97 -11.75 -5.16
C ARG A 93 -8.55 -10.33 -5.51
N LEU A 94 -7.45 -10.16 -6.24
CA LEU A 94 -7.04 -8.84 -6.72
C LEU A 94 -8.12 -8.23 -7.61
N LEU A 95 -8.66 -8.97 -8.59
CA LEU A 95 -9.66 -8.45 -9.50
C LEU A 95 -10.92 -8.01 -8.76
N VAL A 96 -11.40 -8.81 -7.81
CA VAL A 96 -12.51 -8.40 -6.93
C VAL A 96 -12.19 -7.11 -6.18
N TYR A 97 -10.99 -7.01 -5.60
CA TYR A 97 -10.53 -5.79 -4.92
C TYR A 97 -10.53 -4.56 -5.84
N LEU A 98 -10.08 -4.70 -7.09
CA LEU A 98 -10.10 -3.60 -8.06
C LEU A 98 -11.53 -3.13 -8.34
N GLU A 99 -12.47 -4.06 -8.49
CA GLU A 99 -13.88 -3.73 -8.74
C GLU A 99 -14.55 -3.05 -7.55
N GLU A 100 -14.24 -3.48 -6.32
CA GLU A 100 -14.71 -2.80 -5.10
C GLU A 100 -14.26 -1.33 -5.06
N ARG A 101 -13.16 -1.01 -5.74
CA ARG A 101 -12.65 0.37 -5.91
C ARG A 101 -13.10 1.06 -7.18
N GLY A 102 -13.96 0.41 -7.99
CA GLY A 102 -14.39 0.92 -9.28
C GLY A 102 -13.27 1.03 -10.32
N GLN A 103 -12.20 0.25 -10.15
CA GLN A 103 -11.04 0.21 -11.05
C GLN A 103 -11.18 -0.95 -12.03
N SER A 104 -10.85 -0.69 -13.30
CA SER A 104 -10.77 -1.69 -14.36
C SER A 104 -9.31 -2.03 -14.69
N TRP A 105 -9.07 -3.18 -15.31
CA TRP A 105 -7.71 -3.62 -15.62
C TRP A 105 -7.04 -2.71 -16.65
N SER A 106 -7.76 -2.35 -17.70
CA SER A 106 -7.33 -1.41 -18.76
C SER A 106 -6.93 -0.02 -18.24
N GLN A 107 -7.52 0.44 -17.12
CA GLN A 107 -7.10 1.69 -16.47
C GLN A 107 -5.71 1.57 -15.83
N LEU A 108 -5.37 0.38 -15.33
CA LEU A 108 -4.12 0.11 -14.62
C LEU A 108 -3.01 -0.40 -15.54
N VAL A 109 -3.40 -1.04 -16.64
CA VAL A 109 -2.52 -1.61 -17.67
C VAL A 109 -2.98 -1.10 -19.04
N PRO A 110 -2.53 0.10 -19.46
CA PRO A 110 -2.84 0.64 -20.78
C PRO A 110 -2.36 -0.28 -21.90
N ALA A 111 -3.07 -0.30 -23.03
CA ALA A 111 -2.64 -1.03 -24.23
C ALA A 111 -1.20 -0.63 -24.63
N GLY A 112 -0.30 -1.60 -24.73
CA GLY A 112 1.14 -1.39 -24.96
C GLY A 112 2.00 -1.40 -23.69
N SER A 113 1.39 -1.34 -22.50
CA SER A 113 2.05 -1.59 -21.20
C SER A 113 1.91 -3.06 -20.75
N SER A 114 1.36 -3.91 -21.62
CA SER A 114 1.16 -5.34 -21.43
C SER A 114 2.19 -6.13 -22.25
N GLY A 115 3.24 -6.61 -21.59
CA GLY A 115 4.28 -7.39 -22.24
C GLY A 115 5.25 -8.00 -21.22
N ALA A 116 5.95 -9.06 -21.62
CA ALA A 116 6.97 -9.68 -20.77
C ALA A 116 8.03 -8.63 -20.37
N GLY A 117 8.19 -8.41 -19.08
CA GLY A 117 9.08 -7.37 -18.54
C GLY A 117 8.41 -6.04 -18.22
N ALA A 118 7.13 -5.84 -18.60
CA ALA A 118 6.42 -4.60 -18.32
C ALA A 118 6.13 -4.42 -16.82
N ARG A 119 6.05 -3.16 -16.40
CA ARG A 119 5.80 -2.78 -15.01
C ARG A 119 4.82 -1.61 -14.97
N PRO A 120 3.51 -1.86 -15.09
CA PRO A 120 2.51 -0.81 -15.07
C PRO A 120 2.44 -0.20 -13.67
N ALA A 121 2.83 1.08 -13.54
CA ALA A 121 2.95 1.76 -12.25
C ALA A 121 1.61 1.83 -11.51
N ALA A 122 0.52 2.12 -12.22
CA ALA A 122 -0.82 2.18 -11.65
C ALA A 122 -1.27 0.82 -11.08
N LEU A 123 -0.99 -0.28 -11.80
CA LEU A 123 -1.25 -1.64 -11.31
C LEU A 123 -0.42 -1.95 -10.05
N GLU A 124 0.87 -1.63 -10.06
CA GLU A 124 1.73 -1.88 -8.90
C GLU A 124 1.29 -1.12 -7.65
N GLN A 125 0.86 0.13 -7.82
CA GLN A 125 0.31 0.94 -6.74
C GLN A 125 -0.96 0.31 -6.17
N ALA A 126 -1.90 -0.10 -7.01
CA ALA A 126 -3.13 -0.75 -6.57
C ALA A 126 -2.86 -2.03 -5.79
N ILE A 127 -1.87 -2.82 -6.22
CA ILE A 127 -1.48 -4.06 -5.53
C ILE A 127 -0.80 -3.76 -4.19
N ASN A 128 0.09 -2.77 -4.14
CA ASN A 128 0.75 -2.37 -2.90
C ASN A 128 -0.28 -1.91 -1.87
N GLU A 129 -1.24 -1.09 -2.28
CA GLU A 129 -2.33 -0.64 -1.44
C GLU A 129 -3.20 -1.81 -0.94
N GLY A 130 -3.61 -2.69 -1.85
CA GLY A 130 -4.42 -3.85 -1.49
C GLY A 130 -3.71 -4.82 -0.53
N ILE A 131 -2.38 -4.95 -0.64
CA ILE A 131 -1.58 -5.78 0.27
C ILE A 131 -1.42 -5.12 1.65
N ARG A 132 -1.28 -3.79 1.71
CA ARG A 132 -1.10 -3.06 2.97
C ARG A 132 -2.39 -2.93 3.77
N HIS A 133 -3.51 -2.68 3.09
CA HIS A 133 -4.72 -2.15 3.73
C HIS A 133 -5.99 -2.95 3.46
N HIS A 134 -5.94 -4.01 2.64
CA HIS A 134 -7.15 -4.74 2.24
C HIS A 134 -6.96 -6.25 2.16
N GLY A 135 -5.93 -6.78 2.83
CA GLY A 135 -5.76 -8.23 3.01
C GLY A 135 -5.40 -9.00 1.73
N LEU A 136 -4.95 -8.33 0.66
CA LEU A 136 -4.33 -9.05 -0.45
C LEU A 136 -3.04 -9.71 0.04
N GLN A 137 -2.76 -10.90 -0.47
CA GLN A 137 -1.57 -11.64 -0.08
C GLN A 137 -0.32 -11.05 -0.74
N THR A 138 0.82 -11.14 -0.05
CA THR A 138 2.12 -10.74 -0.61
C THR A 138 2.46 -11.51 -1.89
N SER A 139 1.95 -12.73 -2.03
CA SER A 139 2.06 -13.58 -3.23
C SER A 139 1.29 -13.06 -4.46
N THR A 140 0.37 -12.10 -4.31
CA THR A 140 -0.41 -11.55 -5.42
C THR A 140 0.49 -10.95 -6.51
N ARG A 141 1.63 -10.36 -6.15
CA ARG A 141 2.61 -9.85 -7.12
C ARG A 141 3.25 -10.96 -7.93
N ALA A 142 3.69 -12.02 -7.27
CA ALA A 142 4.28 -13.19 -7.92
C ALA A 142 3.27 -13.86 -8.87
N ALA A 143 2.02 -13.97 -8.44
CA ALA A 143 0.93 -14.49 -9.26
C ALA A 143 0.75 -13.68 -10.56
N LEU A 144 0.78 -12.35 -10.47
CA LEU A 144 0.66 -11.48 -11.65
C LEU A 144 1.91 -11.49 -12.54
N ASN A 145 3.10 -11.51 -11.95
CA ASN A 145 4.34 -11.63 -12.70
C ASN A 145 4.38 -12.94 -13.50
N GLN A 146 3.87 -14.03 -12.94
CA GLN A 146 3.81 -15.32 -13.61
C GLN A 146 2.67 -15.41 -14.63
N ALA A 147 1.50 -14.85 -14.31
CA ALA A 147 0.34 -14.89 -15.20
C ALA A 147 0.50 -14.00 -16.44
N PHE A 148 1.09 -12.81 -16.27
CA PHE A 148 1.11 -11.76 -17.28
C PHE A 148 2.53 -11.34 -17.70
N GLY A 149 3.57 -11.99 -17.17
CA GLY A 149 4.96 -11.69 -17.50
C GLY A 149 5.47 -10.36 -16.94
N PHE A 150 4.78 -9.77 -15.97
CA PHE A 150 5.20 -8.49 -15.40
C PHE A 150 6.45 -8.58 -14.51
N ARG A 151 7.02 -7.41 -14.20
CA ARG A 151 8.12 -7.23 -13.23
C ARG A 151 7.69 -6.35 -12.06
N LEU A 152 6.57 -6.69 -11.43
CA LEU A 152 6.09 -6.04 -10.21
C LEU A 152 7.00 -6.44 -9.04
N GLN A 153 7.57 -5.46 -8.35
CA GLN A 153 8.57 -5.68 -7.30
C GLN A 153 8.05 -5.31 -5.91
N GLY A 154 6.92 -4.61 -5.83
CA GLY A 154 6.40 -4.11 -4.57
C GLY A 154 7.36 -3.11 -3.91
N ASP A 155 7.09 -2.72 -2.67
CA ASP A 155 7.92 -1.74 -1.94
C ASP A 155 9.30 -2.26 -1.50
N ILE A 156 9.73 -3.41 -2.03
CA ILE A 156 10.96 -4.07 -1.63
C ILE A 156 12.11 -3.49 -2.46
N HIS A 157 12.79 -2.51 -1.86
CA HIS A 157 14.13 -2.03 -2.20
C HIS A 157 14.42 -1.88 -3.69
N ARG A 158 13.71 -0.99 -4.38
CA ARG A 158 14.18 -0.48 -5.66
C ARG A 158 15.34 0.49 -5.41
N ALA A 159 16.51 0.18 -5.95
CA ALA A 159 17.57 1.15 -6.08
C ALA A 159 17.23 2.07 -7.27
N PRO A 160 17.47 3.38 -7.16
CA PRO A 160 17.23 4.29 -8.27
C PRO A 160 18.10 3.92 -9.48
N ASP A 161 17.50 3.98 -10.67
CA ASP A 161 18.10 3.60 -11.94
C ASP A 161 18.54 4.81 -12.79
N LEU A 162 17.95 5.99 -12.56
CA LEU A 162 18.40 7.22 -13.23
C LEU A 162 19.83 7.55 -12.85
N GLN A 163 20.64 7.92 -13.85
CA GLN A 163 22.06 8.24 -13.65
C GLN A 163 22.23 9.39 -12.65
N GLU A 164 21.37 10.42 -12.74
CA GLU A 164 21.33 11.52 -11.78
C GLU A 164 21.17 11.04 -10.33
N HIS A 165 20.22 10.12 -10.09
CA HIS A 165 19.98 9.58 -8.76
C HIS A 165 21.11 8.66 -8.29
N LYS A 166 21.76 7.92 -9.19
CA LYS A 166 22.97 7.14 -8.88
C LYS A 166 24.12 8.06 -8.46
N ASP A 167 24.28 9.21 -9.12
CA ASP A 167 25.34 10.16 -8.79
C ASP A 167 25.04 10.91 -7.49
N LEU A 168 23.77 11.28 -7.22
CA LEU A 168 23.34 11.80 -5.92
C LEU A 168 23.67 10.85 -4.77
N ARG A 169 23.54 9.54 -4.98
CA ARG A 169 23.89 8.54 -3.97
C ARG A 169 25.39 8.49 -3.65
N LYS A 170 26.24 8.76 -4.63
CA LYS A 170 27.70 8.76 -4.45
C LYS A 170 28.16 9.98 -3.65
N VAL A 171 27.46 11.11 -3.77
CA VAL A 171 27.80 12.36 -3.07
C VAL A 171 27.13 12.49 -1.70
N LEU A 172 26.42 11.45 -1.21
CA LEU A 172 25.83 11.46 0.12
C LEU A 172 26.91 11.49 1.20
N PRO A 173 26.78 12.32 2.25
CA PRO A 173 27.77 12.42 3.32
C PRO A 173 28.11 11.07 3.94
N GLU A 174 29.39 10.73 4.11
CA GLU A 174 29.84 9.45 4.66
C GLU A 174 29.21 9.16 6.02
N GLU A 175 29.21 10.16 6.90
CA GLU A 175 28.64 10.21 8.25
C GLU A 175 27.12 9.93 8.31
N LEU A 176 26.43 9.94 7.17
CA LEU A 176 24.99 9.73 7.12
C LEU A 176 24.66 8.28 7.49
N ASN A 177 23.88 8.12 8.56
CA ASN A 177 23.52 6.80 9.07
C ASN A 177 22.78 5.95 8.02
N LYS A 178 22.84 4.62 8.20
CA LYS A 178 22.24 3.64 7.26
C LYS A 178 20.74 3.87 7.05
N VAL A 179 20.01 4.28 8.10
CA VAL A 179 18.56 4.52 8.05
C VAL A 179 18.24 5.67 7.10
N TYR A 180 18.94 6.79 7.22
CA TYR A 180 18.75 7.96 6.35
C TYR A 180 19.18 7.69 4.91
N ARG A 181 20.27 6.95 4.72
CA ARG A 181 20.65 6.48 3.37
C ARG A 181 19.55 5.62 2.74
N SER A 182 18.96 4.70 3.51
CA SER A 182 17.83 3.89 3.04
C SER A 182 16.60 4.74 2.73
N SER A 183 16.27 5.75 3.54
CA SER A 183 15.16 6.66 3.27
C SER A 183 15.38 7.49 2.01
N ILE A 184 16.60 8.00 1.78
CA ILE A 184 16.94 8.74 0.56
C ILE A 184 16.87 7.83 -0.67
N ASN A 185 17.42 6.61 -0.59
CA ASN A 185 17.33 5.65 -1.70
C ASN A 185 15.87 5.36 -2.06
N ARG A 186 15.01 5.19 -1.06
CA ARG A 186 13.58 4.95 -1.28
C ARG A 186 12.89 6.18 -1.88
N PHE A 187 13.25 7.38 -1.44
CA PHE A 187 12.75 8.62 -2.04
C PHE A 187 13.15 8.78 -3.50
N LEU A 188 14.41 8.56 -3.85
CA LEU A 188 14.88 8.69 -5.24
C LEU A 188 14.20 7.67 -6.14
N ALA A 189 14.04 6.42 -5.69
CA ALA A 189 13.28 5.42 -6.44
C ALA A 189 11.80 5.81 -6.61
N HIS A 190 11.21 6.43 -5.59
CA HIS A 190 9.84 6.94 -5.66
C HIS A 190 9.68 8.06 -6.69
N LEU A 191 10.66 8.97 -6.82
CA LEU A 191 10.64 9.99 -7.86
C LEU A 191 10.63 9.37 -9.26
N GLU A 192 11.47 8.37 -9.50
CA GLU A 192 11.51 7.67 -10.80
C GLU A 192 10.19 6.99 -11.14
N GLU A 193 9.50 6.43 -10.14
CA GLU A 193 8.17 5.84 -10.32
C GLU A 193 7.11 6.86 -10.73
N GLN A 194 7.29 8.13 -10.36
CA GLN A 194 6.45 9.24 -10.79
C GLN A 194 6.93 9.86 -12.11
N GLY A 195 7.95 9.30 -12.76
CA GLY A 195 8.58 9.88 -13.94
C GLY A 195 9.31 11.20 -13.65
N GLN A 196 9.66 11.43 -12.38
CA GLN A 196 10.32 12.64 -11.91
C GLN A 196 11.83 12.43 -11.68
N SER A 197 12.58 13.52 -11.82
CA SER A 197 14.01 13.58 -11.50
C SER A 197 14.30 14.61 -10.42
N TRP A 198 15.44 14.48 -9.76
CA TRP A 198 15.85 15.42 -8.72
C TRP A 198 15.95 16.87 -9.22
N SER A 199 16.56 17.08 -10.39
CA SER A 199 16.69 18.37 -11.07
C SER A 199 15.36 19.05 -11.41
N GLN A 200 14.27 18.30 -11.56
CA GLN A 200 12.93 18.89 -11.73
C GLN A 200 12.38 19.46 -10.42
N LEU A 201 12.82 18.94 -9.27
CA LEU A 201 12.34 19.36 -7.95
C LEU A 201 13.27 20.36 -7.26
N VAL A 202 14.54 20.34 -7.62
CA VAL A 202 15.60 21.14 -7.02
C VAL A 202 16.28 21.98 -8.11
N PRO A 203 15.96 23.29 -8.19
CA PRO A 203 16.61 24.18 -9.14
C PRO A 203 18.14 24.16 -9.00
N ALA A 204 18.85 24.23 -10.12
CA ALA A 204 20.31 24.30 -10.12
C ALA A 204 20.81 25.49 -9.28
N GLY A 205 21.77 25.24 -8.40
CA GLY A 205 22.28 26.25 -7.45
C GLY A 205 21.52 26.33 -6.12
N SER A 206 20.53 25.46 -5.88
CA SER A 206 19.89 25.33 -4.56
C SER A 206 20.91 24.81 -3.54
N GLY A 207 21.39 25.71 -2.68
CA GLY A 207 22.39 25.41 -1.65
C GLY A 207 21.80 25.08 -0.28
N VAL A 208 22.69 24.95 0.71
CA VAL A 208 22.34 24.77 2.12
C VAL A 208 21.42 25.90 2.58
N GLY A 209 20.34 25.55 3.28
CA GLY A 209 19.31 26.47 3.74
C GLY A 209 18.19 26.74 2.72
N ALA A 210 18.31 26.25 1.48
CA ALA A 210 17.27 26.40 0.48
C ALA A 210 15.99 25.64 0.85
N HIS A 211 14.88 26.12 0.28
CA HIS A 211 13.54 25.57 0.45
C HIS A 211 12.90 25.34 -0.93
N PRO A 212 13.26 24.25 -1.63
CA PRO A 212 12.67 23.95 -2.93
C PRO A 212 11.22 23.47 -2.71
N ALA A 213 10.24 24.31 -3.03
CA ALA A 213 8.83 24.03 -2.78
C ALA A 213 8.34 22.75 -3.47
N ALA A 214 8.80 22.49 -4.70
CA ALA A 214 8.49 21.26 -5.43
C ALA A 214 9.02 20.01 -4.73
N LEU A 215 10.25 20.06 -4.22
CA LEU A 215 10.83 18.98 -3.41
C LEU A 215 10.04 18.75 -2.12
N GLU A 216 9.66 19.82 -1.42
CA GLU A 216 8.88 19.71 -0.19
C GLU A 216 7.52 19.04 -0.45
N GLN A 217 6.83 19.45 -1.51
CA GLN A 217 5.56 18.89 -1.90
C GLN A 217 5.70 17.39 -2.21
N ALA A 218 6.68 17.02 -3.04
CA ALA A 218 6.94 15.61 -3.38
C ALA A 218 7.25 14.75 -2.14
N VAL A 219 8.04 15.27 -1.19
CA VAL A 219 8.34 14.57 0.06
C VAL A 219 7.08 14.43 0.94
N ASN A 220 6.27 15.48 1.05
CA ASN A 220 5.07 15.46 1.87
C ASN A 220 3.98 14.54 1.29
N GLU A 221 3.80 14.55 -0.03
CA GLU A 221 2.89 13.64 -0.72
C GLU A 221 3.40 12.19 -0.63
N GLY A 222 4.70 11.96 -0.83
CA GLY A 222 5.28 10.63 -0.71
C GLY A 222 5.18 10.03 0.70
N ILE A 223 5.29 10.86 1.74
CA ILE A 223 5.06 10.45 3.14
C ILE A 223 3.57 10.19 3.40
N ARG A 224 2.68 11.03 2.86
CA ARG A 224 1.24 10.95 3.13
C ARG A 224 0.55 9.80 2.39
N HIS A 225 0.96 9.51 1.15
CA HIS A 225 0.18 8.69 0.24
C HIS A 225 0.92 7.47 -0.32
N HIS A 226 2.26 7.37 -0.18
CA HIS A 226 3.03 6.43 -1.00
C HIS A 226 4.10 5.60 -0.27
N GLY A 227 4.14 5.59 1.07
CA GLY A 227 4.99 4.66 1.82
C GLY A 227 6.43 5.14 2.05
N LEU A 228 6.71 6.45 1.90
CA LEU A 228 7.92 7.03 2.46
C LEU A 228 7.80 7.13 3.98
N GLN A 229 8.90 6.87 4.67
CA GLN A 229 8.92 6.94 6.13
C GLN A 229 8.86 8.40 6.59
N PRO A 230 8.27 8.73 7.75
CA PRO A 230 8.24 10.09 8.28
C PRO A 230 9.63 10.73 8.42
N ASN A 231 10.66 9.91 8.65
CA ASN A 231 12.06 10.33 8.74
C ASN A 231 12.69 10.73 7.40
N THR A 232 12.02 10.52 6.26
CA THR A 232 12.55 10.81 4.92
C THR A 232 12.86 12.31 4.77
N ARG A 233 12.01 13.18 5.32
CA ARG A 233 12.25 14.62 5.35
C ARG A 233 13.53 14.98 6.11
N ALA A 234 13.71 14.41 7.30
CA ALA A 234 14.91 14.62 8.11
C ALA A 234 16.17 14.11 7.40
N ALA A 235 16.07 12.97 6.71
CA ALA A 235 17.16 12.42 5.92
C ALA A 235 17.57 13.36 4.78
N ILE A 236 16.62 13.91 4.04
CA ILE A 236 16.87 14.86 2.94
C ILE A 236 17.47 16.17 3.48
N ASN A 237 16.89 16.74 4.55
CA ASN A 237 17.42 17.95 5.18
C ASN A 237 18.86 17.74 5.66
N ARG A 238 19.18 16.57 6.23
CA ARG A 238 20.51 16.27 6.75
C ARG A 238 21.53 15.96 5.65
N ALA A 239 21.12 15.34 4.55
CA ALA A 239 22.01 15.00 3.45
C ALA A 239 22.33 16.20 2.54
N PHE A 240 21.34 17.08 2.31
CA PHE A 240 21.45 18.17 1.32
C PHE A 240 21.37 19.57 1.93
N GLY A 241 21.19 19.67 3.25
CA GLY A 241 21.17 20.95 3.97
C GLY A 241 19.88 21.76 3.78
N PHE A 242 18.80 21.17 3.28
CA PHE A 242 17.52 21.87 3.09
C PHE A 242 16.75 22.07 4.39
N LYS A 243 15.74 22.96 4.34
CA LYS A 243 14.81 23.24 5.43
C LYS A 243 13.38 22.84 5.10
N LEU A 244 13.18 21.62 4.60
CA LEU A 244 11.85 21.10 4.30
C LEU A 244 11.05 20.95 5.60
N GLN A 245 9.78 21.35 5.56
CA GLN A 245 8.82 21.35 6.66
C GLN A 245 7.65 20.39 6.40
N SER A 246 7.02 19.95 7.49
CA SER A 246 5.77 19.21 7.42
C SER A 246 4.58 20.16 7.24
N ASN A 247 3.49 19.65 6.66
CA ASN A 247 2.23 20.39 6.56
C ASN A 247 1.59 20.72 7.93
N ALA A 248 2.02 20.04 9.01
CA ALA A 248 1.57 20.33 10.37
C ALA A 248 2.29 21.56 10.95
N GLU A 249 3.59 21.72 10.68
CA GLU A 249 4.38 22.87 11.13
C GLU A 249 3.95 24.17 10.44
N LYS A 250 3.52 24.11 9.18
CA LYS A 250 3.00 25.28 8.43
C LYS A 250 1.70 25.87 8.99
N ARG A 251 0.92 25.11 9.76
CA ARG A 251 -0.37 25.61 10.32
C ARG A 251 -0.21 26.32 11.66
N GLY A 252 1.00 26.34 12.23
CA GLY A 252 1.30 26.98 13.51
C GLY A 252 2.24 28.18 13.41
N SER A 253 2.45 28.73 12.20
CA SER A 253 3.25 29.94 11.94
C SER A 253 2.41 31.04 11.31
#